data_AF-A0A9W9Q396-F1
#
_entry.id   AF-A0A9W9Q396-F1
#
_cell.length_a   1.000
_cell.length_b   1.000
_cell.length_c   1.000
_cell.angle_alpha   90.00
_cell.angle_beta   90.00
_cell.angle_gamma   90.00
#
_symmetry.space_group_name_H-M   'P 1'
#
loop_
_entity.id
_entity.type
_entity.pdbx_description
1 polymer ?
#
loop_
_entity_poly.entity_id
_entity_poly.type
_entity_poly.pdbx_seq_one_letter_code
_entity_poly.pdbx_strand_id
1 'polypeptide(L)'
;MANTSPTDHNKPFLQQKESQGQIAEIQKQAEERVQQAEERARQAEERARQAEERGKQAEERDKQKGELIRRTTFKELLHFCHSLLSRPLRVQTPSRSTTGSIPPPTGKYCPTRLLLWADCSARQQQIYSSVYSYLKPTNEDPAHLFTPLSAIKEDARRLGQRPISSEQGLERFEKSAVEEHVCDIIAELCKIDATRDEFGLGEGIWFENHDNFLNPPGGREENVNQLSGIYRPRPDQFCIHRVDGNIDTLLTTVKYKPPHKLSVEALCLGLREMDLWKCMVRSNKITTDDAEKLKYNIERLVCSAIVQEYHMMI
;
A
#
# COMPACT_ATOMS: atom_id res chain seq x y z
N MET A 1 -75.16 20.61 -98.15
CA MET A 1 -75.15 19.95 -96.82
C MET A 1 -73.74 20.05 -96.26
N ALA A 2 -73.48 21.01 -95.37
CA ALA A 2 -72.23 21.12 -94.64
C ALA A 2 -72.59 21.18 -93.17
N ASN A 3 -72.42 20.05 -92.47
CA ASN A 3 -72.73 19.90 -91.06
C ASN A 3 -71.47 20.23 -90.25
N THR A 4 -71.43 21.41 -89.65
CA THR A 4 -70.40 21.84 -88.70
C THR A 4 -70.66 21.19 -87.34
N SER A 5 -69.76 20.29 -86.92
CA SER A 5 -69.73 19.79 -85.53
C SER A 5 -69.25 20.89 -84.58
N PRO A 6 -69.85 21.06 -83.39
CA PRO A 6 -69.40 22.06 -82.43
C PRO A 6 -68.12 21.58 -81.73
N THR A 7 -67.07 22.39 -81.80
CA THR A 7 -65.82 22.18 -81.08
C THR A 7 -66.04 22.37 -79.58
N ASP A 8 -65.79 21.32 -78.82
CA ASP A 8 -65.94 21.26 -77.36
C ASP A 8 -64.87 22.11 -76.66
N HIS A 9 -65.19 23.37 -76.38
CA HIS A 9 -64.29 24.36 -75.79
C HIS A 9 -63.99 24.14 -74.29
N ASN A 10 -64.54 23.10 -73.65
CA ASN A 10 -64.33 22.82 -72.21
C ASN A 10 -63.19 21.83 -71.91
N LYS A 11 -62.73 21.05 -72.90
CA LYS A 11 -61.63 20.09 -72.75
C LYS A 11 -60.29 20.67 -72.25
N PRO A 12 -59.76 21.78 -72.80
CA PRO A 12 -58.45 22.29 -72.39
C PRO A 12 -58.46 22.89 -70.97
N PHE A 13 -59.58 23.42 -70.51
CA PHE A 13 -59.72 24.03 -69.18
C PHE A 13 -59.78 22.99 -68.05
N LEU A 14 -60.41 21.84 -68.32
CA LEU A 14 -60.42 20.67 -67.43
C LEU A 14 -59.02 20.03 -67.35
N GLN A 15 -58.33 19.85 -68.48
CA GLN A 15 -56.95 19.36 -68.51
C GLN A 15 -55.97 20.27 -67.75
N GLN A 16 -56.15 21.60 -67.82
CA GLN A 16 -55.30 22.54 -67.12
C GLN A 16 -55.52 22.51 -65.60
N LYS A 17 -56.77 22.37 -65.13
CA LYS A 17 -57.07 22.16 -63.70
C LYS A 17 -56.55 20.81 -63.17
N GLU A 18 -56.66 19.74 -63.95
CA GLU A 18 -56.10 18.43 -63.58
C GLU A 18 -54.57 18.48 -63.50
N SER A 19 -53.90 19.16 -64.44
CA SER A 19 -52.44 19.33 -64.42
C SER A 19 -51.97 20.18 -63.23
N GLN A 20 -52.70 21.23 -62.84
CA GLN A 20 -52.40 22.02 -61.65
C GLN A 20 -52.61 21.23 -60.35
N GLY A 21 -53.65 20.38 -60.29
CA GLY A 21 -53.88 19.47 -59.16
C GLY A 21 -52.74 18.47 -59.00
N GLN A 22 -52.29 17.86 -60.10
CA GLN A 22 -51.15 16.93 -60.09
C GLN A 22 -49.84 17.60 -59.66
N ILE A 23 -49.57 18.83 -60.12
CA ILE A 23 -48.37 19.58 -59.71
C ILE A 23 -48.39 19.90 -58.21
N ALA A 24 -49.55 20.33 -57.68
CA ALA A 24 -49.71 20.62 -56.25
C ALA A 24 -49.55 19.36 -55.39
N GLU A 25 -50.04 18.21 -55.85
CA GLU A 25 -49.90 16.94 -55.15
C GLU A 25 -48.45 16.41 -55.17
N ILE A 26 -47.74 16.60 -56.30
CA ILE A 26 -46.30 16.32 -56.39
C ILE A 26 -45.49 17.24 -55.46
N GLN A 27 -45.82 18.53 -55.39
CA GLN A 27 -45.18 19.48 -54.47
C GLN A 27 -45.39 19.07 -53.01
N LYS A 28 -46.62 18.72 -52.63
CA LYS A 28 -46.93 18.27 -51.27
C LYS A 28 -46.17 16.99 -50.90
N GLN A 29 -46.11 16.01 -51.80
CA GLN A 29 -45.31 14.80 -51.59
C GLN A 29 -43.81 15.09 -51.51
N ALA A 30 -43.30 16.06 -52.29
CA ALA A 30 -41.90 16.47 -52.22
C ALA A 30 -41.59 17.14 -50.87
N GLU A 31 -42.46 18.03 -50.37
CA GLU A 31 -42.33 18.66 -49.06
C GLU A 31 -42.37 17.66 -47.91
N GLU A 32 -43.30 16.70 -47.93
CA GLU A 32 -43.38 15.62 -46.93
C GLU A 32 -42.10 14.75 -46.93
N ARG A 33 -41.55 14.46 -48.11
CA ARG A 33 -40.27 13.73 -48.23
C ARG A 33 -39.09 14.53 -47.68
N VAL A 34 -39.05 15.85 -47.90
CA VAL A 34 -38.02 16.72 -47.33
C VAL A 34 -38.13 16.74 -45.81
N GLN A 35 -39.32 16.91 -45.24
CA GLN A 35 -39.52 16.88 -43.79
C GLN A 35 -39.13 15.54 -43.17
N GLN A 36 -39.51 14.41 -43.78
CA GLN A 36 -39.09 13.09 -43.32
C GLN A 36 -37.57 12.91 -43.41
N ALA A 37 -36.92 13.45 -44.45
CA ALA A 37 -35.48 13.38 -44.59
C ALA A 37 -34.76 14.23 -43.53
N GLU A 38 -35.25 15.44 -43.25
CA GLU A 38 -34.72 16.31 -42.19
C GLU A 38 -34.88 15.69 -40.80
N GLU A 39 -36.03 15.10 -40.49
CA GLU A 39 -36.26 14.42 -39.22
C GLU A 39 -35.35 13.20 -39.06
N ARG A 40 -35.18 12.40 -40.12
CA ARG A 40 -34.21 11.29 -40.11
C ARG A 40 -32.78 11.78 -39.95
N ALA A 41 -32.41 12.90 -40.57
CA ALA A 41 -31.08 13.49 -40.43
C ALA A 41 -30.84 13.96 -38.99
N ARG A 42 -31.81 14.63 -38.36
CA ARG A 42 -31.75 15.04 -36.95
C ARG A 42 -31.61 13.84 -36.02
N GLN A 43 -32.43 12.80 -36.22
CA GLN A 43 -32.35 11.57 -35.42
C GLN A 43 -31.02 10.83 -35.61
N ALA A 44 -30.47 10.82 -36.83
CA ALA A 44 -29.16 10.23 -37.10
C ALA A 44 -28.03 11.03 -36.43
N GLU A 45 -28.08 12.37 -36.48
CA GLU A 45 -27.12 13.23 -35.81
C GLU A 45 -27.17 13.05 -34.29
N GLU A 46 -28.37 12.99 -33.70
CA GLU A 46 -28.51 12.77 -32.26
C GLU A 46 -28.00 11.40 -31.83
N ARG A 47 -28.28 10.34 -32.60
CA ARG A 47 -27.70 9.01 -32.35
C ARG A 47 -26.17 9.01 -32.48
N ALA A 48 -25.62 9.73 -33.46
CA ALA A 48 -24.18 9.86 -33.63
C ALA A 48 -23.54 10.56 -32.43
N ARG A 49 -24.13 11.66 -31.94
CA ARG A 49 -23.68 12.36 -30.72
C ARG A 49 -23.73 11.47 -29.49
N GLN A 50 -24.83 10.75 -29.28
CA GLN A 50 -24.96 9.80 -28.16
C GLN A 50 -23.93 8.66 -28.26
N ALA A 51 -23.66 8.17 -29.47
CA ALA A 51 -22.65 7.12 -29.69
C ALA A 51 -21.23 7.64 -29.41
N GLU A 52 -20.90 8.87 -29.84
CA GLU A 52 -19.61 9.51 -29.56
C GLU A 52 -19.40 9.72 -28.05
N GLU A 53 -20.42 10.20 -27.34
CA GLU A 53 -20.36 10.42 -25.90
C GLU A 53 -20.18 9.10 -25.13
N ARG A 54 -20.90 8.03 -25.53
CA ARG A 54 -20.68 6.68 -24.99
C ARG A 54 -19.29 6.16 -25.29
N GLY A 55 -18.75 6.44 -26.49
CA GLY A 55 -17.39 6.09 -26.88
C GLY A 55 -16.36 6.74 -25.95
N LYS A 56 -16.45 8.06 -25.75
CA LYS A 56 -15.57 8.80 -24.82
C LYS A 56 -15.66 8.28 -23.39
N GLN A 57 -16.87 7.98 -22.91
CA GLN A 57 -17.06 7.42 -21.56
C GLN A 57 -16.47 6.01 -21.43
N ALA A 58 -16.56 5.17 -22.46
CA ALA A 58 -15.97 3.84 -22.47
C ALA A 58 -14.44 3.91 -22.46
N GLU A 59 -13.86 4.77 -23.30
CA GLU A 59 -12.41 4.99 -23.37
C GLU A 59 -11.85 5.50 -22.04
N GLU A 60 -12.52 6.47 -21.40
CA GLU A 60 -12.12 6.98 -20.08
C GLU A 60 -12.20 5.89 -19.01
N ARG A 61 -13.24 5.05 -19.01
CA ARG A 61 -13.37 3.92 -18.08
C ARG A 61 -12.26 2.90 -18.27
N ASP A 62 -11.90 2.60 -19.52
CA ASP A 62 -10.86 1.64 -19.82
C ASP A 62 -9.47 2.19 -19.46
N LYS A 63 -9.24 3.49 -19.68
CA LYS A 63 -8.03 4.17 -19.21
C LYS A 63 -7.91 4.12 -17.68
N GLN A 64 -8.98 4.46 -16.95
CA GLN A 64 -8.99 4.40 -15.48
C GLN A 64 -8.74 2.97 -14.96
N LYS A 65 -9.35 1.96 -15.58
CA LYS A 65 -9.07 0.55 -15.24
C LYS A 65 -7.61 0.19 -15.52
N GLY A 66 -7.08 0.64 -16.65
CA GLY A 66 -5.68 0.46 -17.03
C GLY A 66 -4.73 1.02 -15.98
N GLU A 67 -4.98 2.24 -15.49
CA GLU A 67 -4.17 2.88 -14.44
C GLU A 67 -4.23 2.12 -13.10
N LEU A 68 -5.36 1.51 -12.74
CA LEU A 68 -5.49 0.73 -11.51
C LEU A 68 -4.70 -0.57 -11.54
N ILE A 69 -4.65 -1.25 -12.69
CA ILE A 69 -3.97 -2.55 -12.84
C ILE A 69 -2.51 -2.40 -13.26
N ARG A 70 -2.12 -1.25 -13.80
CA ARG A 70 -0.72 -0.95 -14.12
C ARG A 70 0.11 -0.98 -12.85
N ARG A 71 1.29 -1.56 -12.95
CA ARG A 71 2.31 -1.49 -11.91
C ARG A 71 2.71 -0.05 -11.62
N THR A 72 3.11 0.20 -10.38
CA THR A 72 3.48 1.53 -9.92
C THR A 72 4.96 1.80 -10.16
N THR A 73 5.31 3.06 -10.37
CA THR A 73 6.70 3.52 -10.23
C THR A 73 7.11 3.55 -8.76
N PHE A 74 8.40 3.63 -8.45
CA PHE A 74 8.88 3.73 -7.07
C PHE A 74 8.26 4.90 -6.32
N LYS A 75 8.15 6.07 -6.96
CA LYS A 75 7.54 7.27 -6.37
C LYS A 75 6.04 7.08 -6.10
N GLU A 76 5.32 6.48 -7.05
CA GLU A 76 3.89 6.17 -6.91
C GLU A 76 3.65 5.18 -5.77
N LEU A 77 4.44 4.11 -5.69
CA LEU A 77 4.39 3.13 -4.60
C LEU A 77 4.51 3.82 -3.24
N LEU A 78 5.58 4.58 -3.00
CA LEU A 78 5.79 5.27 -1.73
C LEU A 78 4.63 6.21 -1.37
N HIS A 79 4.11 6.93 -2.37
CA HIS A 79 2.98 7.84 -2.18
C HIS A 79 1.70 7.08 -1.79
N PHE A 80 1.41 5.95 -2.44
CA PHE A 80 0.24 5.14 -2.17
C PHE A 80 0.35 4.37 -0.85
N CYS A 81 1.49 3.79 -0.52
CA CYS A 81 1.74 3.17 0.78
C CYS A 81 1.51 4.18 1.91
N HIS A 82 2.07 5.38 1.79
CA HIS A 82 1.85 6.43 2.79
C HIS A 82 0.37 6.84 2.89
N SER A 83 -0.26 7.15 1.76
CA SER A 83 -1.59 7.77 1.75
C SER A 83 -2.72 6.78 2.05
N LEU A 84 -2.58 5.51 1.64
CA LEU A 84 -3.61 4.49 1.74
C LEU A 84 -3.37 3.51 2.89
N LEU A 85 -2.13 3.27 3.31
CA LEU A 85 -1.80 2.29 4.37
C LEU A 85 -1.41 2.98 5.67
N SER A 86 -0.32 3.76 5.66
CA SER A 86 0.26 4.31 6.89
C SER A 86 -0.59 5.43 7.50
N ARG A 87 -1.05 6.38 6.69
CA ARG A 87 -1.83 7.54 7.18
C ARG A 87 -3.20 7.15 7.73
N PRO A 88 -3.96 6.20 7.14
CA PRO A 88 -5.23 5.74 7.69
C PRO A 88 -5.11 4.75 8.84
N LEU A 89 -3.88 4.39 9.26
CA LEU A 89 -3.65 3.45 10.34
C LEU A 89 -4.29 3.93 11.64
N ARG A 90 -5.02 3.02 12.30
CA ARG A 90 -5.73 3.31 13.55
C ARG A 90 -5.22 2.42 14.66
N VAL A 91 -5.14 2.98 15.86
CA VAL A 91 -4.80 2.27 17.09
C VAL A 91 -6.06 2.15 17.94
N GLN A 92 -6.28 0.99 18.53
CA GLN A 92 -7.42 0.72 19.39
C GLN A 92 -7.23 1.33 20.78
N THR A 93 -8.33 1.62 21.47
CA THR A 93 -8.26 2.04 22.87
C THR A 93 -7.62 0.95 23.74
N PRO A 94 -6.83 1.31 24.78
CA PRO A 94 -6.23 0.32 25.67
C PRO A 94 -7.24 -0.64 26.31
N SER A 95 -8.45 -0.16 26.62
CA SER A 95 -9.56 -0.95 27.18
C SER A 95 -10.06 -2.09 26.28
N ARG A 96 -9.78 -2.02 24.97
CA ARG A 96 -10.20 -3.00 23.96
C ARG A 96 -9.01 -3.68 23.28
N SER A 97 -7.84 -3.56 23.87
CA SER A 97 -6.58 -4.10 23.36
C SER A 97 -6.05 -5.23 24.25
N THR A 98 -5.10 -6.02 23.74
CA THR A 98 -4.48 -7.09 24.53
C THR A 98 -3.87 -6.51 25.79
N THR A 99 -4.11 -7.15 26.93
CA THR A 99 -3.54 -6.78 28.21
C THR A 99 -2.10 -7.27 28.34
N GLY A 100 -1.44 -6.85 29.42
CA GLY A 100 -0.06 -7.20 29.73
C GLY A 100 0.92 -6.09 29.36
N SER A 101 1.92 -5.91 30.22
CA SER A 101 3.03 -4.99 30.00
C SER A 101 4.21 -5.72 29.37
N ILE A 102 5.19 -4.95 28.90
CA ILE A 102 6.50 -5.48 28.55
C ILE A 102 7.12 -6.08 29.83
N PRO A 103 7.46 -7.39 29.85
CA PRO A 103 7.98 -8.01 31.06
C PRO A 103 9.35 -7.42 31.42
N PRO A 104 9.71 -7.38 32.72
CA PRO A 104 11.03 -6.96 33.13
C PRO A 104 12.08 -7.90 32.53
N PRO A 105 13.19 -7.38 31.98
CA PRO A 105 14.21 -8.18 31.31
C PRO A 105 15.19 -8.83 32.31
N THR A 106 14.66 -9.47 33.35
CA THR A 106 15.47 -10.08 34.40
C THR A 106 16.35 -11.19 33.84
N GLY A 107 17.66 -11.14 34.14
CA GLY A 107 18.64 -12.13 33.66
C GLY A 107 19.08 -11.96 32.21
N LYS A 108 18.68 -10.87 31.53
CA LYS A 108 19.08 -10.59 30.14
C LYS A 108 20.34 -9.73 30.04
N TYR A 109 21.07 -9.89 28.95
CA TYR A 109 22.19 -9.00 28.61
C TYR A 109 21.69 -7.58 28.41
N CYS A 110 22.38 -6.62 29.03
CA CYS A 110 21.94 -5.25 29.15
C CYS A 110 23.00 -4.31 28.57
N PRO A 111 22.66 -3.42 27.62
CA PRO A 111 23.63 -2.47 27.09
C PRO A 111 24.05 -1.49 28.19
N THR A 112 25.33 -1.12 28.20
CA THR A 112 25.85 -0.23 29.26
C THR A 112 25.35 1.20 29.11
N ARG A 113 25.24 1.68 27.86
CA ARG A 113 24.89 3.08 27.55
C ARG A 113 23.86 3.13 26.43
N LEU A 114 22.97 4.12 26.52
CA LEU A 114 22.20 4.62 25.39
C LEU A 114 22.83 5.93 24.93
N LEU A 115 23.11 6.03 23.63
CA LEU A 115 23.73 7.19 23.00
C LEU A 115 22.89 7.63 21.81
N LEU A 116 22.91 8.93 21.50
CA LEU A 116 22.29 9.44 20.30
C LEU A 116 23.08 8.99 19.07
N TRP A 117 22.39 8.42 18.08
CA TRP A 117 22.97 8.17 16.78
C TRP A 117 22.93 9.45 15.92
N ALA A 118 23.91 10.31 16.14
CA ALA A 118 23.91 11.69 15.64
C ALA A 118 23.81 11.83 14.11
N ASP A 119 24.41 10.93 13.34
CA ASP A 119 24.44 10.96 11.87
C ASP A 119 23.40 10.03 11.22
N CYS A 120 22.49 9.42 12.00
CA CYS A 120 21.49 8.47 11.50
C CYS A 120 20.61 9.06 10.39
N SER A 121 20.07 10.27 10.59
CA SER A 121 19.19 10.92 9.62
C SER A 121 19.91 11.25 8.32
N ALA A 122 21.16 11.73 8.41
CA ALA A 122 21.99 12.04 7.25
C ALA A 122 22.30 10.77 6.44
N ARG A 123 22.66 9.66 7.12
CA ARG A 123 22.89 8.36 6.49
C ARG A 123 21.63 7.80 5.84
N GLN A 124 20.49 7.85 6.54
CA GLN A 124 19.21 7.43 5.98
C GLN A 124 18.84 8.23 4.73
N GLN A 125 19.04 9.55 4.75
CA GLN A 125 18.78 10.39 3.58
C GLN A 125 19.71 10.07 2.41
N GLN A 126 20.99 9.77 2.69
CA GLN A 126 21.94 9.36 1.66
C GLN A 126 21.51 8.05 0.99
N ILE A 127 21.18 7.03 1.79
CA ILE A 127 20.69 5.73 1.30
C ILE A 127 19.42 5.93 0.48
N TYR A 128 18.44 6.67 1.02
CA TYR A 128 17.19 6.97 0.32
C TYR A 128 17.43 7.66 -1.03
N SER A 129 18.31 8.66 -1.07
CA SER A 129 18.60 9.41 -2.29
C SER A 129 19.28 8.53 -3.34
N SER A 130 20.17 7.63 -2.91
CA SER A 130 20.82 6.64 -3.77
C SER A 130 19.80 5.66 -4.35
N VAL A 131 19.00 4.99 -3.50
CA VAL A 131 17.91 4.09 -3.93
C VAL A 131 16.95 4.78 -4.89
N TYR A 132 16.52 6.00 -4.57
CA TYR A 132 15.64 6.77 -5.43
C TYR A 132 16.26 7.06 -6.80
N SER A 133 17.58 7.29 -6.87
CA SER A 133 18.28 7.56 -8.12
C SER A 133 18.32 6.33 -9.03
N TYR A 134 18.57 5.14 -8.48
CA TYR A 134 18.59 3.88 -9.24
C TYR A 134 17.20 3.46 -9.73
N LEU A 135 16.17 3.71 -8.92
CA LEU A 135 14.78 3.36 -9.25
C LEU A 135 14.02 4.49 -9.98
N LYS A 136 14.72 5.57 -10.33
CA LYS A 136 14.12 6.69 -11.04
C LYS A 136 13.77 6.26 -12.47
N PRO A 137 12.58 6.61 -12.98
CA PRO A 137 12.26 6.39 -14.38
C PRO A 137 13.26 7.10 -15.31
N THR A 138 13.74 6.39 -16.32
CA THR A 138 14.56 6.97 -17.40
C THR A 138 13.64 7.55 -18.47
N ASN A 139 14.10 8.55 -19.23
CA ASN A 139 13.27 9.29 -20.21
C ASN A 139 12.58 8.41 -21.27
N GLU A 140 13.01 7.16 -21.44
CA GLU A 140 12.48 6.23 -22.45
C GLU A 140 11.45 5.25 -21.90
N ASP A 141 11.42 4.98 -20.59
CA ASP A 141 10.42 4.09 -19.97
C ASP A 141 10.23 4.41 -18.48
N PRO A 142 9.03 4.83 -18.03
CA PRO A 142 8.75 4.90 -16.62
C PRO A 142 8.78 3.48 -16.01
N ALA A 143 9.78 3.20 -15.18
CA ALA A 143 9.97 1.90 -14.54
C ALA A 143 8.78 1.50 -13.64
N HIS A 144 7.74 0.92 -14.25
CA HIS A 144 6.52 0.41 -13.62
C HIS A 144 6.77 -0.99 -13.06
N LEU A 145 7.63 -1.08 -12.04
CA LEU A 145 8.14 -2.35 -11.54
C LEU A 145 7.31 -2.89 -10.36
N PHE A 146 6.62 -2.02 -9.63
CA PHE A 146 6.09 -2.33 -8.31
C PHE A 146 4.59 -2.62 -8.27
N THR A 147 4.13 -3.05 -7.10
CA THR A 147 2.74 -3.44 -6.81
C THR A 147 1.72 -2.47 -7.44
N PRO A 148 0.75 -2.95 -8.23
CA PRO A 148 -0.30 -2.11 -8.80
C PRO A 148 -1.16 -1.40 -7.75
N LEU A 149 -1.73 -0.25 -8.13
CA LEU A 149 -2.61 0.52 -7.24
C LEU A 149 -3.84 -0.29 -6.78
N SER A 150 -4.38 -1.16 -7.63
CA SER A 150 -5.50 -2.04 -7.27
C SER A 150 -5.17 -2.98 -6.10
N ALA A 151 -3.97 -3.56 -6.07
CA ALA A 151 -3.51 -4.43 -5.00
C ALA A 151 -3.30 -3.64 -3.70
N ILE A 152 -2.62 -2.49 -3.75
CA ILE A 152 -2.43 -1.61 -2.59
C ILE A 152 -3.78 -1.15 -2.00
N LYS A 153 -4.78 -0.86 -2.84
CA LYS A 153 -6.14 -0.52 -2.39
C LYS A 153 -6.83 -1.69 -1.70
N GLU A 154 -6.63 -2.91 -2.19
CA GLU A 154 -7.18 -4.10 -1.56
C GLU A 154 -6.53 -4.38 -0.20
N ASP A 155 -5.21 -4.18 -0.08
CA ASP A 155 -4.50 -4.28 1.19
C ASP A 155 -4.96 -3.19 2.17
N ALA A 156 -5.10 -1.94 1.70
CA ALA A 156 -5.66 -0.85 2.49
C ALA A 156 -7.07 -1.19 3.00
N ARG A 157 -7.91 -1.79 2.15
CA ARG A 157 -9.26 -2.23 2.53
C ARG A 157 -9.22 -3.31 3.61
N ARG A 158 -8.28 -4.27 3.53
CA ARG A 158 -8.14 -5.39 4.48
C ARG A 158 -7.54 -4.96 5.80
N LEU A 159 -6.44 -4.22 5.77
CA LEU A 159 -5.73 -3.75 6.94
C LEU A 159 -6.51 -2.66 7.67
N GLY A 160 -7.24 -1.81 6.94
CA GLY A 160 -8.06 -0.74 7.50
C GLY A 160 -9.31 -1.20 8.27
N GLN A 161 -9.72 -2.47 8.18
CA GLN A 161 -10.97 -2.97 8.80
C GLN A 161 -10.95 -2.89 10.33
N ARG A 162 -9.78 -3.09 10.95
CA ARG A 162 -9.64 -3.16 12.41
C ARG A 162 -8.47 -2.29 12.86
N PRO A 163 -8.65 -1.49 13.93
CA PRO A 163 -7.52 -0.80 14.53
C PRO A 163 -6.55 -1.80 15.16
N ILE A 164 -5.26 -1.45 15.21
CA ILE A 164 -4.23 -2.24 15.89
C ILE A 164 -4.56 -2.32 17.38
N SER A 165 -4.72 -3.54 17.88
CA SER A 165 -5.08 -3.81 19.27
C SER A 165 -4.22 -4.92 19.92
N SER A 166 -3.25 -5.47 19.18
CA SER A 166 -2.42 -6.60 19.60
C SER A 166 -1.07 -6.58 18.87
N GLU A 167 -0.11 -7.36 19.35
CA GLU A 167 1.18 -7.59 18.67
C GLU A 167 0.96 -8.27 17.30
N GLN A 168 0.16 -9.34 17.25
CA GLN A 168 -0.21 -10.01 15.99
C GLN A 168 -0.90 -9.08 14.98
N GLY A 169 -1.71 -8.13 15.46
CA GLY A 169 -2.36 -7.15 14.59
C GLY A 169 -1.37 -6.15 13.97
N LEU A 170 -0.37 -5.73 14.76
CA LEU A 170 0.72 -4.88 14.27
C LEU A 170 1.62 -5.66 13.31
N GLU A 171 2.00 -6.88 13.65
CA GLU A 171 2.78 -7.76 12.78
C GLU A 171 2.13 -7.94 11.41
N ARG A 172 0.84 -8.29 11.39
CA ARG A 172 0.10 -8.45 10.12
C ARG A 172 0.15 -7.17 9.27
N PHE A 173 0.08 -6.01 9.91
CA PHE A 173 0.19 -4.74 9.22
C PHE A 173 1.58 -4.55 8.64
N GLU A 174 2.64 -4.72 9.44
CA GLU A 174 4.03 -4.55 9.01
C GLU A 174 4.38 -5.50 7.87
N LYS A 175 3.98 -6.77 7.96
CA LYS A 175 4.20 -7.75 6.91
C LYS A 175 3.63 -7.32 5.55
N SER A 176 2.34 -6.99 5.50
CA SER A 176 1.68 -6.68 4.23
C SER A 176 1.90 -5.23 3.76
N ALA A 177 2.00 -4.26 4.66
CA ALA A 177 2.13 -2.85 4.29
C ALA A 177 3.57 -2.36 4.16
N VAL A 178 4.55 -3.12 4.66
CA VAL A 178 5.96 -2.73 4.67
C VAL A 178 6.83 -3.85 4.11
N GLU A 179 6.91 -5.00 4.79
CA GLU A 179 7.90 -6.05 4.47
C GLU A 179 7.78 -6.55 3.02
N GLU A 180 6.55 -6.87 2.56
CA GLU A 180 6.29 -7.31 1.19
C GLU A 180 6.77 -6.28 0.14
N HIS A 181 6.49 -5.01 0.35
CA HIS A 181 6.95 -3.94 -0.55
C HIS A 181 8.47 -3.73 -0.49
N VAL A 182 9.08 -3.86 0.69
CA VAL A 182 10.53 -3.75 0.85
C VAL A 182 11.22 -4.92 0.15
N CYS A 183 10.68 -6.14 0.22
CA CYS A 183 11.16 -7.28 -0.55
C CYS A 183 11.13 -7.00 -2.06
N ASP A 184 10.01 -6.49 -2.58
CA ASP A 184 9.88 -6.13 -4.00
C ASP A 184 10.92 -5.06 -4.41
N ILE A 185 11.11 -4.03 -3.57
CA ILE A 185 12.11 -2.98 -3.81
C ILE A 185 13.52 -3.55 -3.86
N ILE A 186 13.89 -4.37 -2.88
CA ILE A 186 15.22 -4.98 -2.81
C ILE A 186 15.43 -5.95 -3.98
N ALA A 187 14.41 -6.72 -4.37
CA ALA A 187 14.50 -7.63 -5.51
C ALA A 187 14.76 -6.87 -6.83
N GLU A 188 14.13 -5.71 -7.04
CA GLU A 188 14.42 -4.87 -8.21
C GLU A 188 15.82 -4.24 -8.12
N LEU A 189 16.26 -3.81 -6.94
CA LEU A 189 17.63 -3.31 -6.74
C LEU A 189 18.66 -4.39 -7.05
N CYS A 190 18.48 -5.63 -6.57
CA CYS A 190 19.38 -6.75 -6.81
C CYS A 190 19.60 -7.09 -8.29
N LYS A 191 18.77 -6.60 -9.21
CA LYS A 191 18.98 -6.77 -10.66
C LYS A 191 20.04 -5.81 -11.23
N ILE A 192 20.47 -4.82 -10.45
CA ILE A 192 21.44 -3.79 -10.83
C ILE A 192 22.75 -4.09 -10.10
N ASP A 193 23.80 -4.49 -10.82
CA ASP A 193 25.09 -4.87 -10.19
C ASP A 193 25.67 -3.74 -9.31
N ALA A 194 25.56 -2.49 -9.75
CA ALA A 194 26.05 -1.33 -9.00
C ALA A 194 25.39 -1.19 -7.60
N THR A 195 24.11 -1.52 -7.45
CA THR A 195 23.42 -1.43 -6.16
C THR A 195 23.78 -2.61 -5.25
N ARG A 196 24.03 -3.80 -5.84
CA ARG A 196 24.49 -4.98 -5.09
C ARG A 196 25.83 -4.69 -4.42
N ASP A 197 26.73 -4.05 -5.17
CA ASP A 197 28.04 -3.64 -4.67
C ASP A 197 27.94 -2.50 -3.65
N GLU A 198 27.13 -1.47 -3.93
CA GLU A 198 26.99 -0.30 -3.05
C GLU A 198 26.37 -0.65 -1.68
N PHE A 199 25.33 -1.49 -1.66
CA PHE A 199 24.57 -1.80 -0.45
C PHE A 199 24.87 -3.20 0.13
N GLY A 200 25.69 -4.01 -0.55
CA GLY A 200 26.02 -5.37 -0.12
C GLY A 200 24.82 -6.31 -0.07
N LEU A 201 23.90 -6.19 -1.04
CA LEU A 201 22.58 -6.86 -1.05
C LEU A 201 22.64 -8.39 -1.28
N GLY A 202 23.75 -8.92 -1.79
CA GLY A 202 23.82 -10.33 -2.19
C GLY A 202 22.80 -10.63 -3.30
N GLU A 203 21.93 -11.61 -3.07
CA GLU A 203 20.81 -11.97 -3.94
C GLU A 203 19.46 -11.40 -3.45
N GLY A 204 19.41 -10.85 -2.24
CA GLY A 204 18.21 -10.22 -1.69
C GLY A 204 18.11 -10.30 -0.17
N ILE A 205 16.92 -10.01 0.34
CA ILE A 205 16.59 -10.16 1.75
C ILE A 205 15.40 -11.08 1.96
N TRP A 206 15.33 -11.67 3.14
CA TRP A 206 14.23 -12.52 3.57
C TRP A 206 13.80 -12.13 5.00
N PHE A 207 12.48 -12.00 5.20
CA PHE A 207 11.89 -11.81 6.52
C PHE A 207 11.39 -13.15 7.03
N GLU A 208 11.97 -13.63 8.13
CA GLU A 208 11.55 -14.85 8.79
C GLU A 208 10.74 -14.52 10.05
N ASN A 209 9.52 -15.05 10.13
CA ASN A 209 8.75 -15.11 11.38
C ASN A 209 8.69 -16.57 11.84
N HIS A 210 9.38 -16.90 12.92
CA HIS A 210 9.30 -18.24 13.52
C HIS A 210 8.02 -18.41 14.37
N ASP A 211 6.84 -18.35 13.75
CA ASP A 211 5.58 -18.60 14.47
C ASP A 211 5.18 -20.10 14.47
N ASN A 212 5.82 -20.97 13.67
CA ASN A 212 5.57 -22.43 13.64
C ASN A 212 6.73 -23.26 13.03
N PHE A 213 7.79 -23.55 13.78
CA PHE A 213 8.41 -24.88 13.70
C PHE A 213 7.82 -25.74 14.84
N LEU A 214 6.50 -25.99 14.76
CA LEU A 214 5.86 -27.00 15.57
C LEU A 214 6.45 -28.36 15.18
N ASN A 215 7.26 -28.92 16.07
CA ASN A 215 7.74 -30.30 16.13
C ASN A 215 8.39 -30.87 14.84
N PRO A 216 9.69 -31.26 14.85
CA PRO A 216 10.15 -32.19 13.84
C PRO A 216 9.29 -33.46 13.90
N PRO A 217 8.88 -34.06 12.76
CA PRO A 217 8.16 -35.31 12.74
C PRO A 217 9.15 -36.41 13.14
N GLY A 218 9.27 -36.63 14.44
CA GLY A 218 10.25 -37.55 15.00
C GLY A 218 10.38 -37.32 16.49
N GLY A 219 9.43 -37.85 17.25
CA GLY A 219 9.63 -38.01 18.69
C GLY A 219 10.89 -38.83 18.95
N ARG A 220 11.69 -38.40 19.93
CA ARG A 220 12.58 -39.26 20.70
C ARG A 220 12.87 -38.58 22.05
N GLU A 221 12.24 -39.17 23.05
CA GLU A 221 12.66 -39.42 24.43
C GLU A 221 13.86 -38.63 24.99
N GLU A 222 13.58 -38.01 26.14
CA GLU A 222 14.41 -37.82 27.33
C GLU A 222 15.94 -37.84 27.18
N ASN A 223 16.56 -36.68 27.47
CA ASN A 223 17.79 -36.66 28.24
C ASN A 223 17.64 -35.71 29.43
N VAL A 224 17.15 -36.29 30.54
CA VAL A 224 17.26 -35.72 31.88
C VAL A 224 18.74 -35.81 32.27
N ASN A 225 19.55 -34.80 31.94
CA ASN A 225 20.79 -34.41 32.64
C ASN A 225 21.60 -33.36 31.84
N GLN A 226 21.11 -32.12 31.79
CA GLN A 226 21.98 -30.95 31.60
C GLN A 226 21.55 -29.83 32.55
N LEU A 227 22.30 -29.70 33.64
CA LEU A 227 22.29 -28.56 34.56
C LEU A 227 22.90 -27.32 33.88
N SER A 228 22.17 -26.73 32.92
CA SER A 228 22.28 -25.32 32.49
C SER A 228 21.15 -25.02 31.50
N GLY A 229 19.92 -25.37 31.87
CA GLY A 229 18.73 -25.09 31.05
C GLY A 229 18.34 -23.63 31.15
N ILE A 230 19.05 -22.74 30.45
CA ILE A 230 18.37 -21.55 29.93
C ILE A 230 17.39 -22.09 28.91
N TYR A 231 16.19 -22.43 29.38
CA TYR A 231 15.01 -22.60 28.55
C TYR A 231 14.85 -21.26 27.86
N ARG A 232 15.43 -21.06 26.65
CA ARG A 232 15.21 -19.87 25.83
C ARG A 232 13.76 -20.00 25.37
N PRO A 233 12.77 -19.34 26.00
CA PRO A 233 11.44 -19.32 25.44
C PRO A 233 11.62 -18.47 24.18
N ARG A 234 11.71 -19.07 22.99
CA ARG A 234 11.92 -18.32 21.74
C ARG A 234 10.66 -17.45 21.57
N PRO A 235 10.71 -16.15 21.89
CA PRO A 235 9.56 -15.28 21.67
C PRO A 235 9.46 -15.04 20.16
N ASP A 236 8.27 -14.67 19.69
CA ASP A 236 7.97 -14.21 18.33
C ASP A 236 9.15 -13.38 17.78
N GLN A 237 10.01 -14.05 17.01
CA GLN A 237 11.29 -13.54 16.56
C GLN A 237 11.14 -13.28 15.07
N PHE A 238 11.24 -12.01 14.73
CA PHE A 238 11.28 -11.56 13.35
C PHE A 238 12.74 -11.31 13.02
N CYS A 239 13.26 -12.05 12.05
CA CYS A 239 14.65 -11.93 11.62
C CYS A 239 14.67 -11.42 10.19
N ILE A 240 15.61 -10.51 9.91
CA ILE A 240 15.90 -10.08 8.55
C ILE A 240 17.20 -10.75 8.16
N HIS A 241 17.15 -11.58 7.13
CA HIS A 241 18.30 -12.27 6.57
C HIS A 241 18.68 -11.63 5.24
N ARG A 242 19.98 -11.56 4.96
CA ARG A 242 20.49 -11.41 3.60
C ARG A 242 20.73 -12.78 3.01
N VAL A 243 20.25 -13.00 1.80
CA VAL A 243 20.46 -14.22 1.04
C VAL A 243 21.60 -14.01 0.06
N ASP A 244 22.58 -14.91 0.04
CA ASP A 244 23.67 -14.93 -0.93
C ASP A 244 23.97 -16.38 -1.33
N GLY A 245 23.26 -16.85 -2.37
CA GLY A 245 23.26 -18.25 -2.77
C GLY A 245 22.69 -19.17 -1.69
N ASN A 246 23.51 -20.06 -1.14
CA ASN A 246 23.10 -20.99 -0.07
C ASN A 246 23.40 -20.44 1.34
N ILE A 247 23.84 -19.18 1.47
CA ILE A 247 24.24 -18.58 2.74
C ILE A 247 23.20 -17.53 3.15
N ASP A 248 22.51 -17.81 4.25
CA ASP A 248 21.61 -16.86 4.91
C ASP A 248 22.35 -16.17 6.06
N THR A 249 22.64 -14.87 5.88
CA THR A 249 23.30 -14.04 6.92
C THR A 249 22.25 -13.25 7.69
N LEU A 250 22.14 -13.46 9.01
CA LEU A 250 21.29 -12.64 9.87
C LEU A 250 21.79 -11.18 9.89
N LEU A 251 20.95 -10.23 9.46
CA LEU A 251 21.24 -8.79 9.48
C LEU A 251 20.79 -8.15 10.79
N THR A 252 19.55 -8.41 11.20
CA THR A 252 18.98 -7.87 12.43
C THR A 252 17.77 -8.67 12.89
N THR A 253 17.41 -8.51 14.15
CA THR A 253 16.15 -8.96 14.73
C THR A 253 15.17 -7.79 14.84
N VAL A 254 13.89 -8.10 14.90
CA VAL A 254 12.78 -7.16 15.03
C VAL A 254 11.79 -7.73 16.06
N LYS A 255 11.22 -6.82 16.86
CA LYS A 255 10.16 -7.15 17.80
C LYS A 255 9.08 -6.09 17.81
N TYR A 256 7.88 -6.51 17.42
CA TYR A 256 6.73 -5.62 17.38
C TYR A 256 6.15 -5.37 18.78
N LYS A 257 5.88 -4.10 19.08
CA LYS A 257 5.18 -3.67 20.29
C LYS A 257 4.07 -2.68 19.93
N PRO A 258 2.79 -3.01 20.19
CA PRO A 258 1.69 -2.16 19.83
C PRO A 258 1.64 -0.92 20.74
N PRO A 259 1.05 0.18 20.27
CA PRO A 259 1.15 1.47 20.96
C PRO A 259 0.55 1.50 22.38
N HIS A 260 -0.42 0.63 22.68
CA HIS A 260 -0.98 0.51 24.04
C HIS A 260 -0.04 -0.18 25.04
N LYS A 261 0.99 -0.90 24.56
CA LYS A 261 2.05 -1.48 25.41
C LYS A 261 3.31 -0.60 25.44
N LEU A 262 3.57 0.15 24.37
CA LEU A 262 4.71 1.06 24.22
C LEU A 262 4.32 2.22 23.30
N SER A 263 3.88 3.34 23.88
CA SER A 263 3.37 4.47 23.11
C SER A 263 4.51 5.36 22.59
N VAL A 264 4.19 6.21 21.60
CA VAL A 264 5.13 7.20 21.07
C VAL A 264 5.53 8.20 22.16
N GLU A 265 4.61 8.61 23.02
CA GLU A 265 4.89 9.50 24.14
C GLU A 265 5.84 8.84 25.14
N ALA A 266 5.63 7.54 25.42
CA ALA A 266 6.53 6.78 26.28
C ALA A 266 7.94 6.69 25.68
N LEU A 267 8.06 6.44 24.38
CA LEU A 267 9.34 6.44 23.67
C LEU A 267 10.02 7.81 23.74
N CYS A 268 9.31 8.89 23.44
CA CYS A 268 9.85 10.26 23.49
C CYS A 268 10.33 10.66 24.90
N LEU A 269 9.62 10.23 25.95
CA LEU A 269 9.99 10.55 27.34
C LEU A 269 11.08 9.62 27.89
N GLY A 270 11.09 8.36 27.47
CA GLY A 270 12.00 7.33 28.01
C GLY A 270 13.33 7.22 27.27
N LEU A 271 13.38 7.58 25.99
CA LEU A 271 14.62 7.59 25.20
C LEU A 271 15.41 8.87 25.48
N ARG A 272 16.57 8.69 26.11
CA ARG A 272 17.59 9.74 26.27
C ARG A 272 18.96 9.12 26.44
N GLU A 273 19.98 9.91 26.26
CA GLU A 273 21.33 9.49 26.60
C GLU A 273 21.44 9.18 28.10
N MET A 274 21.97 8.00 28.41
CA MET A 274 22.15 7.56 29.79
C MET A 274 23.15 6.40 29.91
N ASP A 275 23.78 6.31 31.07
CA ASP A 275 24.39 5.06 31.54
C ASP A 275 23.25 4.16 32.03
N LEU A 276 22.71 3.35 31.12
CA LEU A 276 21.50 2.55 31.36
C LEU A 276 21.71 1.60 32.52
N TRP A 277 22.89 0.99 32.62
CA TRP A 277 23.23 0.10 33.73
C TRP A 277 23.16 0.82 35.08
N LYS A 278 23.78 2.00 35.21
CA LYS A 278 23.73 2.77 36.47
C LYS A 278 22.33 3.32 36.75
N CYS A 279 21.66 3.86 35.74
CA CYS A 279 20.38 4.56 35.89
C CYS A 279 19.20 3.62 36.13
N MET A 280 19.18 2.42 35.52
CA MET A 280 18.02 1.52 35.54
C MET A 280 18.28 0.22 36.31
N VAL A 281 19.50 -0.32 36.29
CA VAL A 281 19.80 -1.61 36.93
C VAL A 281 20.34 -1.44 38.35
N ARG A 282 21.28 -0.51 38.55
CA ARG A 282 21.88 -0.23 39.88
C ARG A 282 21.19 0.88 40.66
N SER A 283 20.10 1.44 40.15
CA SER A 283 19.43 2.56 40.81
C SER A 283 18.66 2.09 42.03
N ASN A 284 19.05 2.61 43.20
CA ASN A 284 18.32 2.48 44.46
C ASN A 284 17.40 3.70 44.73
N LYS A 285 17.10 4.50 43.69
CA LYS A 285 16.29 5.72 43.86
C LYS A 285 14.83 5.35 44.15
N ILE A 286 14.39 5.58 45.39
CA ILE A 286 12.98 5.57 45.78
C ILE A 286 12.57 7.04 45.87
N THR A 287 11.85 7.53 44.86
CA THR A 287 11.27 8.88 44.88
C THR A 287 9.86 8.84 45.47
N THR A 288 9.53 9.80 46.32
CA THR A 288 8.18 10.03 46.84
C THR A 288 7.37 11.00 45.97
N ASP A 289 8.01 11.65 45.00
CA ASP A 289 7.33 12.53 44.04
C ASP A 289 6.69 11.72 42.90
N ASP A 290 5.40 11.95 42.66
CA ASP A 290 4.61 11.19 41.70
C ASP A 290 5.04 11.42 40.25
N ALA A 291 5.48 12.64 39.91
CA ALA A 291 5.93 12.98 38.56
C ALA A 291 7.26 12.29 38.22
N GLU A 292 8.23 12.35 39.12
CA GLU A 292 9.51 11.64 38.98
C GLU A 292 9.32 10.12 38.97
N LYS A 293 8.37 9.60 39.74
CA LYS A 293 8.02 8.18 39.72
C LYS A 293 7.43 7.75 38.38
N LEU A 294 6.54 8.56 37.81
CA LEU A 294 5.97 8.31 36.48
C LEU A 294 7.08 8.31 35.41
N LYS A 295 7.95 9.31 35.41
CA LYS A 295 9.11 9.39 34.50
C LYS A 295 10.01 8.17 34.62
N TYR A 296 10.37 7.78 35.83
CA TYR A 296 11.18 6.58 36.07
C TYR A 296 10.50 5.30 35.54
N ASN A 297 9.20 5.16 35.74
CA ASN A 297 8.45 4.01 35.23
C ASN A 297 8.43 3.97 33.69
N ILE A 298 8.32 5.13 33.03
CA ILE A 298 8.39 5.24 31.57
C ILE A 298 9.79 4.89 31.06
N GLU A 299 10.84 5.45 31.66
CA GLU A 299 12.24 5.11 31.33
C GLU A 299 12.48 3.61 31.49
N ARG A 300 12.01 3.02 32.59
CA ARG A 300 12.13 1.58 32.85
C ARG A 300 11.36 0.74 31.83
N LEU A 301 10.17 1.17 31.40
CA LEU A 301 9.39 0.48 30.37
C LEU A 301 10.13 0.46 29.02
N VAL A 302 10.61 1.62 28.56
CA VAL A 302 11.36 1.76 27.30
C VAL A 302 12.66 0.97 27.36
N CYS A 303 13.43 1.11 28.44
CA CYS A 303 14.67 0.37 28.62
C CYS A 303 14.43 -1.14 28.68
N SER A 304 13.31 -1.58 29.27
CA SER A 304 12.93 -3.00 29.27
C SER A 304 12.73 -3.53 27.86
N ALA A 305 12.08 -2.76 26.98
CA ALA A 305 11.92 -3.13 25.58
C ALA A 305 13.29 -3.26 24.87
N ILE A 306 14.17 -2.28 25.05
CA ILE A 306 15.51 -2.25 24.45
C ILE A 306 16.37 -3.42 24.93
N VAL A 307 16.40 -3.70 26.24
CA VAL A 307 17.20 -4.81 26.80
C VAL A 307 16.68 -6.15 26.27
N GLN A 308 15.37 -6.30 26.10
CA GLN A 308 14.83 -7.52 25.51
C GLN A 308 15.31 -7.74 24.08
N GLU A 309 15.40 -6.68 23.27
CA GLU A 309 15.88 -6.75 21.89
C GLU A 309 17.40 -6.92 21.83
N TYR A 310 18.15 -6.13 22.59
CA TYR A 310 19.60 -6.21 22.68
C TYR A 310 20.08 -7.61 23.06
N HIS A 311 19.39 -8.28 24.00
CA HIS A 311 19.72 -9.65 24.38
C HIS A 311 19.50 -10.66 23.24
N MET A 312 18.62 -10.38 22.28
CA MET A 312 18.45 -11.25 21.12
C MET A 312 19.55 -11.07 20.08
N MET A 313 20.15 -9.88 20.00
CA MET A 313 21.25 -9.57 19.09
C MET A 313 22.60 -10.15 19.52
N ILE A 314 22.74 -10.65 20.77
CA ILE A 314 23.98 -11.14 21.39
C ILE A 314 23.89 -12.64 21.68
#